data_AF-A0A399F3R0-F1
#
_entry.id   AF-A0A399F3R0-F1
#
_cell.length_a   1.000
_cell.length_b   1.000
_cell.length_c   1.000
_cell.angle_alpha   90.00
_cell.angle_beta   90.00
_cell.angle_gamma   90.00
#
_symmetry.space_group_name_H-M   'P 1'
#
loop_
_entity.id
_entity.type
_entity.pdbx_description
1 polymer ?
#
loop_
_entity_poly.entity_id
_entity_poly.type
_entity_poly.pdbx_seq_one_letter_code
_entity_poly.pdbx_strand_id
1 'polypeptide(L)'
;MSNAAHPYVIRMHAYLHPLHRFEAHPPQDRSALLRLWAELGPMVRLADPARYRSVQEALEENIPFPVLMLYVFRETRRALESEGSAQRKAE
;
A
#
# COMPACT_ATOMS: atom_id res chain seq x y z
N MET A 1 35.53 -4.43 -23.45
CA MET A 1 34.40 -3.77 -24.14
C MET A 1 33.21 -4.71 -24.12
N SER A 2 32.00 -4.14 -24.05
CA SER A 2 30.68 -4.80 -24.11
C SER A 2 30.21 -5.43 -22.79
N ASN A 3 29.02 -5.17 -22.26
CA ASN A 3 27.98 -4.19 -22.57
C ASN A 3 27.13 -4.07 -21.30
N ALA A 4 26.84 -2.85 -20.85
CA ALA A 4 26.04 -2.62 -19.65
C ALA A 4 24.58 -3.03 -19.90
N ALA A 5 24.15 -4.14 -19.31
CA ALA A 5 22.73 -4.46 -19.22
C ALA A 5 22.18 -3.89 -17.90
N HIS A 6 21.89 -2.59 -17.91
CA HIS A 6 21.09 -1.98 -16.86
C HIS A 6 19.65 -2.48 -16.96
N PRO A 7 19.06 -3.07 -15.90
CA PRO A 7 17.64 -3.40 -15.89
C PRO A 7 16.80 -2.12 -15.66
N TYR A 8 16.69 -1.27 -16.67
CA TYR A 8 15.82 -0.09 -16.69
C TYR A 8 14.36 -0.45 -17.02
N VAL A 9 13.76 -1.44 -16.34
CA VAL A 9 12.34 -1.80 -16.57
C VAL A 9 11.46 -1.64 -15.32
N ILE A 10 12.03 -1.42 -14.13
CA ILE A 10 11.25 -1.31 -12.89
C ILE A 10 11.32 0.12 -12.35
N ARG A 11 10.77 1.12 -13.05
CA ARG A 11 10.55 2.44 -12.44
C ARG A 11 9.30 3.17 -12.90
N MET A 12 8.78 2.90 -14.10
CA MET A 12 7.57 3.59 -14.58
C MET A 12 6.26 3.03 -14.01
N HIS A 13 6.16 1.72 -13.75
CA HIS A 13 4.94 1.13 -13.15
C HIS A 13 4.78 1.41 -11.65
N ALA A 14 5.87 1.73 -10.95
CA ALA A 14 5.82 2.04 -9.52
C ALA A 14 4.96 3.28 -9.22
N TYR A 15 4.94 4.28 -10.12
CA TYR A 15 4.12 5.49 -9.96
C TYR A 15 2.61 5.28 -10.18
N LEU A 16 2.21 4.13 -10.75
CA LEU A 16 0.80 3.80 -10.96
C LEU A 16 0.19 3.06 -9.78
N HIS A 17 1.01 2.43 -8.94
CA HIS A 17 0.48 1.65 -7.83
C HIS A 17 0.01 2.58 -6.69
N PRO A 18 -1.26 2.53 -6.26
CA PRO A 18 -1.78 3.46 -5.27
C PRO A 18 -1.03 3.45 -3.93
N LEU A 19 -0.37 2.33 -3.57
CA LEU A 19 0.44 2.24 -2.34
C LEU A 19 1.71 3.11 -2.41
N HIS A 20 2.41 3.12 -3.54
CA HIS A 20 3.59 3.99 -3.69
C HIS A 20 3.17 5.47 -3.78
N ARG A 21 1.98 5.75 -4.31
CA ARG A 21 1.40 7.10 -4.27
C ARG A 21 1.09 7.54 -2.84
N PHE A 22 0.58 6.63 -2.00
CA PHE A 22 0.44 6.87 -0.56
C PHE A 22 1.79 7.28 0.05
N GLU A 23 2.83 6.49 -0.20
CA GLU A 23 4.16 6.73 0.39
C GLU A 23 4.79 8.05 -0.07
N ALA A 24 4.72 8.36 -1.37
CA ALA A 24 5.30 9.57 -1.95
C ALA A 24 4.50 10.84 -1.61
N HIS A 25 3.17 10.73 -1.55
CA HIS A 25 2.27 11.85 -1.29
C HIS A 25 1.22 11.45 -0.24
N PRO A 26 1.59 11.42 1.05
CA PRO A 26 0.67 11.04 2.10
C PRO A 26 -0.59 11.92 2.11
N PRO A 27 -1.78 11.35 2.34
CA PRO A 27 -3.00 12.12 2.51
C PRO A 27 -2.84 13.21 3.57
N GLN A 28 -3.41 14.39 3.32
CA GLN A 28 -3.34 15.53 4.25
C GLN A 28 -4.58 15.65 5.14
N ASP A 29 -5.64 14.92 4.80
CA ASP A 29 -6.90 14.89 5.55
C ASP A 29 -7.62 13.55 5.40
N ARG A 30 -8.68 13.34 6.20
CA ARG A 30 -9.49 12.12 6.19
C ARG A 30 -10.16 11.88 4.82
N SER A 31 -10.59 12.93 4.12
CA SER A 31 -11.24 12.79 2.81
C SER A 31 -10.27 12.30 1.74
N ALA A 32 -9.04 12.78 1.73
CA ALA A 32 -7.96 12.30 0.89
C ALA A 32 -7.60 10.84 1.21
N LEU A 33 -7.56 10.47 2.49
CA LEU A 33 -7.31 9.10 2.92
C LEU A 33 -8.40 8.15 2.44
N LEU A 34 -9.67 8.52 2.56
CA LEU A 34 -10.80 7.70 2.10
C LEU A 34 -10.82 7.53 0.58
N ARG A 35 -10.49 8.57 -0.19
CA ARG A 35 -10.35 8.46 -1.65
C ARG A 35 -9.26 7.47 -2.04
N LEU A 36 -8.11 7.56 -1.39
CA LEU A 36 -7.00 6.64 -1.63
C LEU A 36 -7.34 5.21 -1.20
N TRP A 37 -8.07 5.06 -0.09
CA TRP A 37 -8.56 3.77 0.39
C TRP A 37 -9.60 3.14 -0.54
N ALA A 38 -10.42 3.93 -1.24
CA ALA A 38 -11.34 3.39 -2.25
C ALA A 38 -10.60 2.67 -3.40
N GLU A 39 -9.36 3.09 -3.69
CA GLU A 39 -8.50 2.43 -4.68
C GLU A 39 -7.74 1.23 -4.08
N LEU A 40 -7.21 1.36 -2.86
CA LEU A 40 -6.40 0.32 -2.20
C LEU A 40 -7.23 -0.81 -1.59
N GLY A 41 -8.39 -0.50 -1.04
CA GLY A 41 -9.24 -1.40 -0.28
C GLY A 41 -9.57 -2.70 -1.02
N PRO A 42 -9.99 -2.66 -2.30
CA PRO A 42 -10.23 -3.88 -3.08
C PRO A 42 -8.99 -4.77 -3.24
N MET A 43 -7.80 -4.17 -3.42
CA MET A 43 -6.53 -4.89 -3.54
C MET A 43 -6.16 -5.55 -2.21
N VAL A 44 -6.27 -4.80 -1.11
CA VAL A 44 -6.04 -5.31 0.25
C VAL A 44 -7.02 -6.42 0.58
N ARG A 45 -8.30 -6.29 0.21
CA ARG A 45 -9.31 -7.33 0.43
C ARG A 45 -8.96 -8.64 -0.28
N LEU A 46 -8.37 -8.55 -1.47
CA LEU A 46 -7.96 -9.72 -2.24
C LEU A 46 -6.73 -10.40 -1.62
N ALA A 47 -5.72 -9.63 -1.22
CA ALA A 47 -4.47 -10.16 -0.67
C ALA A 47 -4.57 -10.60 0.81
N ASP A 48 -5.19 -9.78 1.65
CA ASP A 48 -5.35 -10.04 3.09
C ASP A 48 -6.70 -9.53 3.61
N PRO A 49 -7.75 -10.38 3.56
CA PRO A 49 -9.10 -10.03 4.05
C PRO A 49 -9.14 -9.64 5.53
N ALA A 50 -8.21 -10.14 6.35
CA ALA A 50 -8.16 -9.80 7.77
C ALA A 50 -7.72 -8.36 7.96
N ARG A 51 -6.63 -7.94 7.28
CA ARG A 51 -6.18 -6.54 7.30
C ARG A 51 -7.17 -5.58 6.67
N TYR A 52 -7.87 -6.01 5.62
CA TYR A 52 -8.96 -5.21 5.05
C TYR A 52 -10.01 -4.85 6.11
N ARG A 53 -10.47 -5.84 6.90
CA ARG A 53 -11.45 -5.60 7.97
C ARG A 53 -10.90 -4.67 9.05
N SER A 54 -9.68 -4.90 9.51
CA SER A 54 -9.07 -4.03 10.54
C SER A 54 -8.92 -2.58 10.08
N VAL A 55 -8.63 -2.35 8.79
CA VAL A 55 -8.61 -0.98 8.24
C VAL A 55 -10.01 -0.37 8.15
N GLN A 56 -11.03 -1.14 7.73
CA GLN A 56 -12.42 -0.67 7.70
C GLN A 56 -12.88 -0.23 9.10
N GLU A 57 -12.66 -1.07 10.11
CA GLU A 57 -12.97 -0.77 11.51
C GLU A 57 -12.27 0.53 11.96
N ALA A 58 -10.96 0.67 11.70
CA ALA A 58 -10.21 1.86 12.08
C ALA A 58 -10.69 3.15 11.40
N LEU A 59 -11.24 3.08 10.18
CA LEU A 59 -11.76 4.24 9.45
C LEU A 59 -13.07 4.78 10.04
N GLU A 60 -13.85 3.91 10.68
CA GLU A 60 -15.10 4.25 11.37
C GLU A 60 -14.86 4.86 12.76
N GLU A 61 -13.69 4.60 13.34
CA GLU A 61 -13.31 5.08 14.66
C GLU A 61 -12.92 6.57 14.70
N ASN A 62 -13.09 7.19 15.87
CA ASN A 62 -12.69 8.58 16.14
C ASN A 62 -11.19 8.70 16.46
N ILE A 63 -10.34 8.16 15.60
CA ILE A 63 -8.88 8.17 15.74
C ILE A 63 -8.30 9.51 15.25
N PRO A 64 -7.31 10.12 15.93
CA PRO A 64 -6.58 11.28 15.41
C PRO A 64 -6.00 11.01 14.01
N PHE A 65 -6.22 11.94 13.08
CA PHE A 65 -5.88 11.73 11.67
C PHE A 65 -4.45 11.23 11.41
N PRO A 66 -3.38 11.80 12.02
CA PRO A 66 -2.02 11.31 11.79
C PRO A 66 -1.83 9.84 12.17
N VAL A 67 -2.48 9.40 13.25
CA VAL A 67 -2.42 8.01 13.73
C VAL A 67 -3.18 7.09 12.78
N LEU A 68 -4.38 7.50 12.36
CA LEU A 68 -5.19 6.76 11.40
C LEU A 68 -4.45 6.58 10.07
N MET A 69 -3.87 7.65 9.52
CA MET A 69 -3.11 7.61 8.28
C MET A 69 -1.95 6.61 8.35
N LEU A 70 -1.13 6.67 9.41
CA LEU A 70 0.00 5.76 9.60
C LEU A 70 -0.45 4.30 9.75
N TYR A 71 -1.56 4.08 10.47
CA TYR A 71 -2.14 2.76 10.63
C TYR A 71 -2.58 2.18 9.28
N VAL A 72 -3.37 2.92 8.50
CA VAL A 72 -3.84 2.50 7.17
C VAL A 72 -2.67 2.19 6.25
N PHE A 73 -1.64 3.04 6.23
CA PHE A 73 -0.45 2.80 5.42
C PHE A 73 0.25 1.50 5.80
N ARG A 74 0.51 1.29 7.10
CA ARG A 74 1.20 0.09 7.60
C ARG A 74 0.44 -1.19 7.24
N GLU A 75 -0.87 -1.22 7.46
CA GLU A 75 -1.68 -2.41 7.20
C GLU A 75 -1.80 -2.69 5.69
N THR A 76 -1.97 -1.65 4.88
CA THR A 76 -2.00 -1.79 3.42
C THR A 76 -0.67 -2.31 2.89
N ARG A 77 0.45 -1.78 3.37
CA ARG A 77 1.78 -2.22 2.98
C ARG A 77 2.04 -3.67 3.37
N ARG A 78 1.64 -4.07 4.57
CA ARG A 78 1.72 -5.48 5.00
C ARG A 78 0.87 -6.40 4.14
N ALA A 79 -0.33 -5.99 3.75
CA ALA A 79 -1.17 -6.81 2.88
C ALA A 79 -0.55 -7.00 1.49
N LEU A 80 -0.06 -5.92 0.87
CA LEU A 80 0.33 -5.92 -0.54
C LEU A 80 1.80 -6.28 -0.80
N GLU A 81 2.69 -6.05 0.16
CA GLU A 81 4.12 -6.36 0.01
C GLU A 81 4.53 -7.67 0.70
N SER A 82 3.75 -8.19 1.66
CA SER A 82 4.12 -9.41 2.40
C SER A 82 4.10 -10.66 1.51
N GLU A 83 3.24 -10.74 0.51
CA GLU A 83 3.20 -11.90 -0.41
C GLU A 83 4.50 -12.04 -1.23
N GLY A 84 5.17 -10.94 -1.57
CA GLY A 84 6.46 -10.96 -2.28
C GLY A 84 7.66 -11.44 -1.44
N SER A 85 7.48 -11.61 -0.13
CA SER A 85 8.53 -12.12 0.77
C SER A 85 8.41 -13.63 1.05
N ALA A 86 7.24 -14.22 0.82
CA ALA A 86 7.06 -15.68 0.91
C ALA A 86 7.63 -16.41 -0.32
N GLN A 87 7.50 -15.81 -1.52
CA GLN A 87 8.03 -16.39 -2.77
C GLN A 87 9.57 -16.45 -2.81
N ARG A 88 10.28 -15.49 -2.19
CA ARG A 88 11.76 -15.41 -2.19
C ARG A 88 12.47 -16.28 -1.14
N LYS A 89 11.73 -17.02 -0.32
CA LYS A 89 12.30 -17.99 0.65
C LYS A 89 12.12 -19.45 0.23
N ALA A 90 11.50 -19.69 -0.93
CA ALA A 90 11.23 -21.02 -1.47
C ALA A 90 12.09 -21.36 -2.71
N GLU A 91 13.03 -20.48 -3.09
CA GLU A 91 14.09 -20.72 -4.08
C GLU A 91 15.43 -20.88 -3.36
#